data_AF-G0WEH3-F1
#
_entry.id   AF-G0WEH3-F1
#
_cell.length_a   1.000
_cell.length_b   1.000
_cell.length_c   1.000
_cell.angle_alpha   90.00
_cell.angle_beta   90.00
_cell.angle_gamma   90.00
#
_symmetry.space_group_name_H-M   'P 1'
#
loop_
_entity.id
_entity.type
_entity.pdbx_description
1 polymer ?
#
loop_
_entity_poly.entity_id
_entity_poly.type
_entity_poly.pdbx_seq_one_letter_code
_entity_poly.pdbx_strand_id
1 'polypeptide(L)'
;MLLQDSFNETSQDILNSSLSLFKKSLLLKQVYENYLYYRSRSPISKENKLLLENIFQKKPWLNTKEREFVAKSCGMSALQVRVWFINKRMRTKIK
;
A
#
# COMPACT_ATOMS: atom_id res chain seq x y z
N MET A 1 8.02 -7.17 -0.81
CA MET A 1 9.38 -7.74 -0.94
C MET A 1 10.21 -6.82 -1.81
N LEU A 2 9.92 -6.69 -3.11
CA LEU A 2 10.71 -5.90 -4.08
C LEU A 2 11.13 -4.47 -3.64
N LEU A 3 10.25 -3.68 -2.99
CA LEU A 3 10.60 -2.33 -2.51
C LEU A 3 11.59 -2.32 -1.34
N GLN A 4 11.54 -3.32 -0.46
CA GLN A 4 12.48 -3.42 0.67
C GLN A 4 13.85 -3.88 0.18
N ASP A 5 13.85 -4.85 -0.74
CA ASP A 5 15.07 -5.42 -1.32
C ASP A 5 15.82 -4.34 -2.14
N SER A 6 15.09 -3.59 -2.99
CA SER A 6 15.63 -2.46 -3.74
C SER A 6 16.17 -1.33 -2.84
N PHE A 7 15.46 -1.00 -1.75
CA PHE A 7 15.94 -0.02 -0.78
C PHE A 7 17.25 -0.47 -0.11
N ASN A 8 17.32 -1.74 0.30
CA ASN A 8 18.50 -2.30 0.96
C ASN A 8 19.72 -2.31 0.02
N GLU A 9 19.54 -2.77 -1.21
CA GLU A 9 20.60 -2.81 -2.24
C GLU A 9 21.15 -1.41 -2.53
N THR A 10 20.27 -0.46 -2.85
CA THR A 10 20.66 0.94 -3.12
C THR A 10 21.37 1.58 -1.93
N SER A 11 20.92 1.26 -0.70
CA SER A 11 21.55 1.78 0.51
C SER A 11 22.95 1.20 0.72
N GLN A 12 23.17 -0.08 0.42
CA GLN A 12 24.48 -0.72 0.49
C GLN A 12 25.45 -0.15 -0.55
N ASP A 13 24.98 0.10 -1.76
CA ASP A 13 25.81 0.71 -2.81
C ASP A 13 26.28 2.11 -2.41
N ILE A 14 25.39 2.92 -1.81
CA ILE A 14 25.76 4.26 -1.30
C ILE A 14 26.81 4.14 -0.19
N LEU A 15 26.64 3.20 0.74
CA LEU A 15 27.56 2.98 1.85
C LEU A 15 28.95 2.53 1.35
N ASN A 16 28.99 1.63 0.37
CA ASN A 16 30.21 1.07 -0.19
C ASN A 16 30.89 1.97 -1.25
N SER A 17 30.22 3.04 -1.68
CA SER A 17 30.78 3.99 -2.65
C SER A 17 32.03 4.73 -2.13
N SER A 18 32.86 5.24 -3.04
CA SER A 18 34.03 6.07 -2.72
C SER A 18 33.68 7.55 -2.44
N LEU A 19 32.39 7.86 -2.23
CA LEU A 19 31.92 9.23 -1.97
C LEU A 19 32.35 9.74 -0.58
N SER A 20 32.41 11.07 -0.44
CA SER A 20 32.60 11.69 0.87
C SER A 20 31.43 11.37 1.81
N LEU A 21 31.72 11.36 3.11
CA LEU A 21 30.72 11.04 4.14
C LEU A 21 29.46 11.93 4.03
N PHE A 22 29.66 13.22 3.75
CA PHE A 22 28.56 14.17 3.55
C PHE A 22 27.66 13.77 2.37
N LYS A 23 28.26 13.40 1.22
CA LYS A 23 27.50 12.96 0.05
C LYS A 23 26.74 11.66 0.32
N LYS A 24 27.34 10.70 1.03
CA LYS A 24 26.66 9.46 1.45
C LYS A 24 25.44 9.75 2.33
N SER A 25 25.59 10.61 3.33
CA SER A 25 24.50 11.00 4.23
C SER A 25 23.33 11.63 3.47
N LEU A 26 23.62 12.53 2.53
CA LEU A 26 22.59 13.17 1.70
C LEU A 26 21.83 12.16 0.84
N LEU A 27 22.53 11.24 0.17
CA LEU A 27 21.93 10.23 -0.69
C LEU A 27 21.09 9.23 0.12
N LEU A 28 21.58 8.76 1.27
CA LEU A 28 20.81 7.86 2.15
C LEU A 28 19.51 8.51 2.63
N LYS A 29 19.54 9.80 2.97
CA LYS A 29 18.34 10.55 3.33
C LYS A 29 17.34 10.57 2.16
N GLN A 30 17.80 10.88 0.95
CA GLN A 30 16.93 10.88 -0.24
C GLN A 30 16.32 9.51 -0.54
N VAL A 31 17.12 8.43 -0.46
CA VAL A 31 16.65 7.07 -0.67
C VAL A 31 15.61 6.67 0.38
N TYR A 32 15.82 7.05 1.64
CA TYR A 32 14.85 6.79 2.70
C TYR A 32 13.53 7.55 2.51
N GLU A 33 13.59 8.83 2.16
CA GLU A 33 12.37 9.62 1.87
C GLU A 33 11.58 9.02 0.69
N ASN A 34 12.28 8.60 -0.37
CA ASN A 34 11.64 7.92 -1.49
C ASN A 34 11.01 6.58 -1.06
N TYR A 35 11.72 5.77 -0.28
CA TYR A 35 11.17 4.53 0.27
C TYR A 35 9.91 4.80 1.10
N LEU A 36 9.92 5.82 1.96
CA LEU A 36 8.75 6.21 2.73
C LEU A 36 7.60 6.68 1.83
N TYR A 37 7.90 7.45 0.78
CA TYR A 37 6.91 7.89 -0.19
C TYR A 37 6.23 6.71 -0.88
N TYR A 38 7.00 5.75 -1.39
CA TYR A 38 6.45 4.56 -2.06
C TYR A 38 5.79 3.55 -1.09
N ARG A 39 6.25 3.52 0.17
CA ARG A 39 5.63 2.72 1.23
C ARG A 39 4.35 3.35 1.75
N SER A 40 4.23 4.67 1.68
CA SER A 40 3.04 5.39 2.11
C SER A 40 1.85 4.90 1.29
N ARG A 41 0.80 4.49 1.99
CA ARG A 41 -0.41 3.99 1.34
C ARG A 41 -1.07 5.13 0.60
N SER A 42 -1.26 5.00 -0.71
CA SER A 42 -2.14 5.91 -1.43
C SER A 42 -3.53 5.90 -0.77
N PRO A 43 -4.07 7.05 -0.36
CA PRO A 43 -5.38 7.11 0.23
C PRO A 43 -6.41 6.62 -0.78
N ILE A 44 -7.37 5.80 -0.33
CA ILE A 44 -8.51 5.40 -1.15
C ILE A 44 -9.32 6.67 -1.44
N SER A 45 -9.65 6.92 -2.72
CA SER A 45 -10.44 8.08 -3.10
C SER A 45 -11.80 8.11 -2.41
N LYS A 46 -12.42 9.29 -2.30
CA LYS A 46 -13.73 9.44 -1.66
C LYS A 46 -14.81 8.62 -2.39
N GLU A 47 -14.77 8.63 -3.72
CA GLU A 47 -15.69 7.89 -4.59
C GLU A 47 -15.55 6.39 -4.35
N ASN A 48 -14.33 5.88 -4.35
CA ASN A 48 -14.05 4.47 -4.12
C ASN A 48 -14.45 4.02 -2.71
N LYS A 49 -14.23 4.88 -1.71
CA LYS A 49 -14.67 4.61 -0.34
C LYS A 49 -16.19 4.50 -0.25
N LEU A 50 -16.92 5.40 -0.90
CA LEU A 50 -18.39 5.36 -0.94
C LEU A 50 -18.90 4.09 -1.64
N LEU A 51 -18.28 3.72 -2.77
CA LEU A 51 -18.63 2.49 -3.48
C LEU A 51 -18.41 1.24 -2.62
N LEU A 52 -17.25 1.14 -1.95
CA LEU A 52 -16.95 0.04 -1.03
C LEU A 52 -17.95 -0.03 0.12
N GLU A 53 -18.36 1.10 0.69
CA GLU A 53 -19.37 1.16 1.75
C GLU A 53 -20.76 0.71 1.26
N ASN A 54 -21.20 1.17 0.08
CA ASN A 54 -22.47 0.76 -0.51
C ASN A 54 -22.53 -0.76 -0.77
N ILE A 55 -21.42 -1.33 -1.24
CA ILE A 55 -21.32 -2.78 -1.46
C ILE A 55 -21.32 -3.51 -0.11
N PHE A 56 -20.57 -3.01 0.87
CA PHE A 56 -20.48 -3.62 2.20
C PHE A 56 -21.84 -3.71 2.89
N GLN A 57 -22.67 -2.67 2.80
CA GLN A 57 -24.02 -2.67 3.38
C GLN A 57 -24.91 -3.77 2.78
N LYS A 58 -24.72 -4.09 1.50
CA LYS A 58 -25.45 -5.17 0.81
C LYS A 58 -24.86 -6.54 1.11
N LYS A 59 -23.53 -6.65 1.17
CA LYS A 59 -22.82 -7.92 1.33
C LYS A 59 -21.45 -7.74 2.03
N PRO A 60 -21.37 -8.01 3.34
CA PRO A 60 -20.12 -7.84 4.10
C PRO A 60 -19.04 -8.91 3.85
N TRP A 61 -19.39 -10.02 3.19
CA TRP A 61 -18.47 -11.10 2.84
C TRP A 61 -18.50 -11.36 1.34
N LEU A 62 -17.44 -10.96 0.65
CA LEU A 62 -17.27 -11.19 -0.78
C LEU A 62 -16.55 -12.52 -1.04
N ASN A 63 -16.98 -13.26 -2.06
CA ASN A 63 -16.20 -14.36 -2.62
C ASN A 63 -15.06 -13.84 -3.53
N THR A 64 -14.28 -14.75 -4.11
CA THR A 64 -13.13 -14.39 -4.98
C THR A 64 -13.55 -13.60 -6.21
N LYS A 65 -14.57 -14.06 -6.96
CA LYS A 65 -15.04 -13.39 -8.19
C LYS A 65 -15.61 -12.00 -7.90
N GLU A 66 -16.40 -11.87 -6.84
CA GLU A 66 -16.98 -10.60 -6.42
C GLU A 66 -15.91 -9.59 -6.01
N ARG A 67 -14.92 -10.03 -5.25
CA ARG A 67 -13.80 -9.18 -4.84
C ARG A 67 -12.97 -8.71 -6.03
N GLU A 68 -12.73 -9.57 -7.02
CA GLU A 68 -12.05 -9.18 -8.26
C GLU A 68 -12.87 -8.16 -9.06
N PHE A 69 -14.19 -8.34 -9.13
CA PHE A 69 -15.08 -7.39 -9.77
C PHE A 69 -15.01 -6.01 -9.08
N VAL A 70 -15.13 -5.98 -7.75
CA VAL A 70 -15.03 -4.72 -6.97
C VAL A 70 -13.65 -4.08 -7.14
N ALA A 71 -12.59 -4.87 -7.17
CA ALA A 71 -11.23 -4.39 -7.38
C ALA A 71 -11.09 -3.66 -8.72
N LYS A 72 -11.63 -4.24 -9.80
CA LYS A 72 -11.66 -3.59 -11.12
C LYS A 72 -12.47 -2.30 -11.09
N SER A 73 -13.64 -2.29 -10.47
CA SER A 73 -14.50 -1.10 -10.39
C SER A 73 -13.89 0.06 -9.61
N CYS A 74 -13.08 -0.23 -8.59
CA CYS A 74 -12.40 0.79 -7.78
C CYS A 74 -10.99 1.14 -8.28
N GLY A 75 -10.46 0.48 -9.31
CA GLY A 75 -9.05 0.62 -9.71
C GLY A 75 -8.06 0.20 -8.59
N MET A 76 -8.44 -0.80 -7.78
CA MET A 76 -7.67 -1.31 -6.65
C MET A 76 -7.24 -2.75 -6.90
N SER A 77 -6.26 -3.24 -6.13
CA SER A 77 -5.96 -4.67 -6.10
C SER A 77 -7.02 -5.45 -5.29
N ALA A 78 -7.26 -6.70 -5.67
CA ALA A 78 -8.13 -7.61 -4.92
C ALA A 78 -7.70 -7.77 -3.45
N LEU A 79 -6.40 -7.66 -3.17
CA LEU A 79 -5.85 -7.66 -1.81
C LEU A 79 -6.28 -6.43 -1.02
N GLN A 80 -6.18 -5.23 -1.61
CA GLN A 80 -6.62 -4.00 -0.94
C GLN A 80 -8.13 -4.06 -0.62
N VAL A 81 -8.95 -4.55 -1.54
CA VAL A 81 -10.39 -4.77 -1.30
C VAL A 81 -10.59 -5.77 -0.15
N ARG A 82 -9.90 -6.93 -0.15
CA ARG A 82 -9.96 -7.92 0.93
C ARG A 82 -9.65 -7.28 2.29
N VAL A 83 -8.52 -6.56 2.38
CA VAL A 83 -8.04 -5.91 3.61
C VAL A 83 -9.04 -4.86 4.06
N TRP A 84 -9.60 -4.08 3.15
CA TRP A 84 -10.63 -3.10 3.48
C TRP A 84 -11.87 -3.76 4.10
N PHE A 85 -12.39 -4.84 3.49
CA PHE A 85 -13.57 -5.55 4.01
C PHE A 85 -13.30 -6.21 5.37
N ILE A 86 -12.12 -6.80 5.58
CA ILE A 86 -11.71 -7.32 6.90
C ILE A 86 -11.70 -6.18 7.92
N ASN A 87 -11.02 -5.07 7.62
CA ASN A 87 -10.93 -3.93 8.51
C ASN A 87 -12.30 -3.30 8.80
N LYS A 88 -13.20 -3.25 7.81
CA LYS A 88 -14.55 -2.73 7.98
C LYS A 88 -15.32 -3.62 8.96
N ARG A 89 -15.31 -4.95 8.78
CA ARG A 89 -15.94 -5.90 9.72
C ARG A 89 -15.40 -5.78 11.15
N MET A 90 -14.08 -5.67 11.30
CA MET A 90 -13.44 -5.51 12.62
C MET A 90 -13.91 -4.21 13.31
N ARG A 91 -14.02 -3.11 12.57
CA ARG A 91 -14.49 -1.83 13.12
C ARG A 91 -15.99 -1.81 13.41
N THR A 92 -16.79 -2.50 12.61
CA THR A 92 -18.25 -2.60 12.79
C THR A 92 -18.66 -3.69 13.78
N LYS A 93 -17.70 -4.46 14.34
CA LYS A 93 -17.94 -5.61 15.24
C LYS A 93 -18.95 -6.64 14.70
N ILE A 94 -19.03 -6.77 13.37
CA ILE A 94 -19.88 -7.79 12.73
C ILE A 94 -19.19 -9.14 12.96
N LYS A 95 -19.83 -10.02 13.74
CA LYS A 95 -19.39 -11.41 13.95
C LYS A 95 -19.77 -12.27 12.76
#